data_AF-A0A1X0RSE5-F1
#
_entry.id   AF-A0A1X0RSE5-F1
#
_cell.length_a   1.000
_cell.length_b   1.000
_cell.length_c   1.000
_cell.angle_alpha   90.00
_cell.angle_beta   90.00
_cell.angle_gamma   90.00
#
_symmetry.space_group_name_H-M   'P 1'
#
loop_
_entity.id
_entity.type
_entity.pdbx_description
1 polymer ?
#
loop_
_entity_poly.entity_id
_entity_poly.type
_entity_poly.pdbx_seq_one_letter_code
_entity_poly.pdbx_strand_id
1 'polypeptide(L)'
;MNGNDCPHHLDYPEATSALIIEIKRILYKSYQQNPSLCDICQTQNATYLNMHPGCHSEACRTCLDNFVDDEEHYPIQLELDTGNLYCFQCTQGQPYKIDGSSKTSAILSSLNAPESDQELDLRRKAEHLLYIQELRREEMSLKHYFVEKQWGRLWMLFRTREGSPLPGRVTNNKLARSNGTLDPNIRLPMDKYRPSPETHADIVSVKLWRYLEKAYGVQGKAYNEDDIIAPEYARLRVYVDDFKKSIDLYP
;
A
#
# COMPACT_ATOMS: atom_id res chain seq x y z
N MET A 1 5.97 -39.17 12.85
CA MET A 1 5.02 -38.06 12.62
C MET A 1 4.68 -38.08 11.15
N ASN A 2 3.41 -38.24 10.79
CA ASN A 2 2.96 -38.24 9.40
C ASN A 2 3.09 -36.80 8.86
N GLY A 3 4.22 -36.52 8.22
CA GLY A 3 4.71 -35.16 7.96
C GLY A 3 4.40 -34.65 6.56
N ASN A 4 3.12 -34.34 6.29
CA ASN A 4 2.70 -33.69 5.04
C ASN A 4 1.98 -32.34 5.26
N ASP A 5 1.87 -31.84 6.50
CA ASP A 5 1.20 -30.57 6.76
C ASP A 5 2.22 -29.49 7.14
N CYS A 6 2.14 -28.36 6.44
CA CYS A 6 2.92 -27.15 6.74
C CYS A 6 2.45 -26.58 8.09
N PRO A 7 3.29 -26.52 9.14
CA PRO A 7 2.88 -25.99 10.45
C PRO A 7 2.65 -24.47 10.42
N HIS A 8 3.22 -23.78 9.43
CA HIS A 8 3.02 -22.36 9.21
C HIS A 8 1.68 -22.17 8.50
N HIS A 9 0.66 -21.78 9.26
CA HIS A 9 -0.67 -21.46 8.74
C HIS A 9 -0.96 -19.98 8.86
N LEU A 10 -1.84 -19.48 7.98
CA LEU A 10 -2.38 -18.13 8.09
C LEU A 10 -3.33 -18.08 9.29
N ASP A 11 -2.90 -17.40 10.34
CA ASP A 11 -3.71 -17.14 11.53
C ASP A 11 -4.00 -15.65 11.64
N TYR A 12 -4.94 -15.18 10.81
CA TYR A 12 -5.39 -13.80 10.88
C TYR A 12 -6.34 -13.63 12.06
N PRO A 13 -6.17 -12.59 12.91
CA PRO A 13 -7.09 -12.34 14.01
C PRO A 13 -8.51 -12.20 13.47
N GLU A 14 -9.48 -12.93 14.04
CA GLU A 14 -10.85 -13.01 13.51
C GLU A 14 -11.45 -11.63 13.24
N ALA A 15 -11.27 -10.70 14.18
CA ALA A 15 -11.77 -9.32 14.10
C ALA A 15 -11.22 -8.51 12.91
N THR A 16 -10.06 -8.89 12.37
CA THR A 16 -9.40 -8.18 11.26
C THR A 16 -9.22 -9.03 10.00
N SER A 17 -9.58 -10.32 10.06
CA SER A 17 -9.34 -11.30 8.99
C SER A 17 -9.93 -10.88 7.65
N ALA A 18 -11.19 -10.46 7.62
CA ALA A 18 -11.86 -10.01 6.40
C ALA A 18 -11.18 -8.78 5.78
N LEU A 19 -10.75 -7.83 6.62
CA LEU A 19 -10.03 -6.63 6.17
C LEU A 19 -8.66 -6.99 5.60
N ILE A 20 -7.90 -7.88 6.26
CA ILE A 20 -6.59 -8.31 5.78
C ILE A 20 -6.73 -9.02 4.43
N ILE A 21 -7.66 -9.96 4.32
CA ILE A 21 -7.91 -10.68 3.06
C ILE A 21 -8.31 -9.72 1.96
N GLU A 22 -9.15 -8.72 2.26
CA GLU A 22 -9.52 -7.69 1.30
C GLU A 22 -8.31 -6.90 0.80
N ILE A 23 -7.40 -6.52 1.70
CA ILE A 23 -6.17 -5.82 1.33
C ILE A 23 -5.33 -6.70 0.40
N LYS A 24 -5.11 -7.98 0.75
CA LYS A 24 -4.36 -8.91 -0.09
C LYS A 24 -5.02 -9.11 -1.45
N ARG A 25 -6.36 -9.15 -1.52
CA ARG A 25 -7.13 -9.25 -2.76
C ARG A 25 -6.85 -8.07 -3.69
N ILE A 26 -6.86 -6.85 -3.15
CA ILE A 26 -6.56 -5.64 -3.93
C ILE A 26 -5.15 -5.67 -4.48
N LEU A 27 -4.16 -6.02 -3.64
CA LEU A 27 -2.76 -6.09 -4.04
C LEU A 27 -2.56 -7.11 -5.15
N TYR A 28 -3.10 -8.31 -4.95
CA TYR A 28 -3.07 -9.39 -5.93
C TYR A 28 -3.70 -8.98 -7.27
N LYS A 29 -4.91 -8.41 -7.25
CA LYS A 29 -5.58 -7.94 -8.49
C LYS A 29 -4.88 -6.76 -9.13
N SER A 30 -4.32 -5.84 -8.34
CA SER A 30 -3.53 -4.71 -8.83
C SER A 30 -2.30 -5.21 -9.59
N TYR A 31 -1.61 -6.23 -9.06
CA TYR A 31 -0.47 -6.84 -9.73
C TYR A 31 -0.87 -7.50 -11.06
N GLN A 32 -2.01 -8.22 -11.09
CA GLN A 32 -2.50 -8.84 -12.33
C GLN A 32 -2.75 -7.84 -13.46
N GLN A 33 -3.09 -6.59 -13.12
CA GLN A 33 -3.29 -5.52 -14.09
C GLN A 33 -1.98 -4.81 -14.44
N ASN A 34 -1.11 -4.61 -13.46
CA ASN A 34 0.15 -3.90 -13.61
C ASN A 34 1.23 -4.54 -12.72
N PRO A 35 2.04 -5.47 -13.27
CA PRO A 35 3.11 -6.10 -12.52
C PRO A 35 4.09 -5.08 -11.94
N SER A 36 4.39 -5.24 -10.66
CA SER A 36 5.30 -4.38 -9.91
C SER A 36 6.72 -4.96 -9.92
N LEU A 37 7.70 -4.09 -9.65
CA LEU A 37 9.05 -4.53 -9.29
C LEU A 37 9.07 -5.00 -7.85
N CYS A 38 9.97 -5.94 -7.56
CA CYS A 38 10.28 -6.44 -6.23
C CYS A 38 10.59 -5.29 -5.27
N ASP A 39 9.86 -5.23 -4.16
CA ASP A 39 10.00 -4.18 -3.16
C ASP A 39 11.40 -4.19 -2.51
N ILE A 40 12.09 -5.34 -2.50
CA ILE A 40 13.41 -5.52 -1.90
C ILE A 40 14.53 -5.08 -2.86
N CYS A 41 14.62 -5.65 -4.06
CA CYS A 41 15.74 -5.38 -4.96
C CYS A 41 15.47 -4.29 -5.99
N GLN A 42 14.21 -3.99 -6.31
CA GLN A 42 13.80 -3.02 -7.35
C GLN A 42 14.39 -3.30 -8.75
N THR A 43 14.90 -4.50 -9.01
CA THR A 43 15.52 -4.86 -10.30
C THR A 43 14.76 -5.92 -11.10
N GLN A 44 13.93 -6.73 -10.43
CA GLN A 44 13.17 -7.82 -11.04
C GLN A 44 11.69 -7.63 -10.74
N ASN A 45 10.81 -8.22 -11.55
CA ASN A 45 9.39 -8.27 -11.22
C ASN A 45 9.18 -9.04 -9.91
N ALA A 46 8.24 -8.58 -9.09
CA ALA A 46 7.80 -9.35 -7.95
C ALA A 46 7.10 -10.63 -8.43
N THR A 47 7.22 -11.71 -7.67
CA THR A 47 6.56 -12.99 -7.99
C THR A 47 5.66 -13.47 -6.84
N TYR A 48 5.86 -12.93 -5.65
CA TYR A 48 5.15 -13.31 -4.44
C TYR A 48 4.67 -12.08 -3.67
N LEU A 49 3.48 -12.17 -3.08
CA LEU A 49 2.95 -11.23 -2.11
C LEU A 49 3.05 -11.82 -0.71
N ASN A 50 3.64 -11.07 0.21
CA ASN A 50 3.75 -11.44 1.61
C ASN A 50 2.35 -11.58 2.23
N MET A 51 2.08 -12.68 2.94
CA MET A 51 0.77 -12.94 3.56
C MET A 51 0.71 -12.60 5.05
N HIS A 52 1.66 -11.86 5.61
CA HIS A 52 1.55 -11.33 6.97
C HIS A 52 0.39 -10.32 7.08
N PRO A 53 -0.34 -10.26 8.20
CA PRO A 53 -1.37 -9.25 8.45
C PRO A 53 -0.91 -7.80 8.26
N GLY A 54 0.34 -7.50 8.62
CA GLY A 54 0.88 -6.13 8.62
C GLY A 54 1.92 -5.83 7.54
N CYS A 55 2.35 -6.83 6.76
CA CYS A 55 3.34 -6.63 5.70
C CYS A 55 2.68 -6.78 4.33
N HIS A 56 2.84 -5.80 3.45
CA HIS A 56 2.21 -5.76 2.13
C HIS A 56 3.24 -5.79 0.99
N SER A 57 4.47 -6.23 1.30
CA SER A 57 5.56 -6.29 0.34
C SER A 57 5.33 -7.36 -0.71
N GLU A 58 5.75 -7.05 -1.93
CA GLU A 58 5.82 -7.97 -3.05
C GLU A 58 7.31 -8.21 -3.35
N ALA A 59 7.72 -9.47 -3.40
CA ALA A 59 9.12 -9.85 -3.54
C ALA A 59 9.32 -10.80 -4.73
N CYS A 60 10.48 -10.72 -5.37
CA CYS A 60 10.89 -11.73 -6.34
C CYS A 60 11.42 -12.98 -5.64
N ARG A 61 11.39 -14.11 -6.35
CA ARG A 61 11.88 -15.39 -5.86
C ARG A 61 13.31 -15.32 -5.31
N THR A 62 14.22 -14.65 -6.00
CA THR A 62 15.63 -14.54 -5.60
C THR A 62 15.81 -13.81 -4.26
N CYS A 63 14.99 -12.80 -3.97
CA CYS A 63 15.03 -12.11 -2.68
C CYS A 63 14.50 -13.02 -1.57
N LEU A 64 13.45 -13.79 -1.85
CA LEU A 64 12.87 -14.73 -0.88
C LEU A 64 13.71 -16.01 -0.68
N ASP A 65 14.53 -16.44 -1.64
CA ASP A 65 15.45 -17.59 -1.44
C ASP A 65 16.55 -17.27 -0.41
N ASN A 66 16.86 -15.98 -0.21
CA ASN A 66 17.75 -15.50 0.85
C ASN A 66 17.00 -15.18 2.15
N PHE A 67 15.87 -15.84 2.39
CA PHE A 67 15.01 -15.65 3.55
C PHE A 67 15.82 -15.59 4.85
N VAL A 68 15.60 -14.53 5.62
CA VAL A 68 16.04 -14.41 7.01
C VAL A 68 14.77 -14.39 7.85
N ASP A 69 14.72 -15.19 8.92
CA ASP A 69 13.57 -15.25 9.82
C ASP A 69 13.45 -13.91 10.57
N ASP A 70 12.55 -13.05 10.10
CA ASP A 70 12.22 -11.75 10.68
C ASP A 70 10.76 -11.38 10.41
N GLU A 71 10.27 -10.30 11.03
CA GLU A 71 8.89 -9.85 10.85
C GLU A 71 8.59 -9.33 9.42
N GLU A 72 9.62 -9.04 8.62
CA GLU A 72 9.48 -8.51 7.26
C GLU A 72 9.31 -9.65 6.24
N HIS A 73 9.86 -10.83 6.50
CA HIS A 73 9.80 -12.02 5.67
C HIS A 73 8.91 -13.08 6.31
N TYR A 74 7.59 -12.95 6.11
CA TYR A 74 6.65 -13.95 6.63
C TYR A 74 6.77 -15.27 5.86
N PRO A 75 6.72 -16.44 6.52
CA PRO A 75 6.98 -17.71 5.84
C PRO A 75 5.99 -18.02 4.72
N ILE A 76 4.76 -17.51 4.80
CA ILE A 76 3.70 -17.77 3.82
C ILE A 76 3.62 -16.64 2.80
N GLN A 77 3.64 -17.02 1.53
CA GLN A 77 3.68 -16.13 0.39
C GLN A 77 2.60 -16.55 -0.62
N LEU A 78 1.90 -15.60 -1.22
CA LEU A 78 0.96 -15.81 -2.32
C LEU A 78 1.70 -15.62 -3.65
N GLU A 79 1.77 -16.64 -4.48
CA GLU A 79 2.32 -16.52 -5.83
C GLU A 79 1.37 -15.70 -6.71
N LEU A 80 1.88 -14.60 -7.27
CA LEU A 80 1.07 -13.59 -7.94
C LEU A 80 0.54 -14.02 -9.31
N ASP A 81 1.20 -14.98 -9.96
CA ASP A 81 0.78 -15.48 -11.28
C ASP A 81 -0.30 -16.58 -11.17
N THR A 82 -0.19 -17.44 -10.15
CA THR A 82 -1.05 -18.63 -10.02
C THR A 82 -2.10 -18.50 -8.93
N GLY A 83 -1.93 -17.55 -8.01
CA GLY A 83 -2.74 -17.42 -6.81
C GLY A 83 -2.54 -18.56 -5.81
N ASN A 84 -1.49 -19.36 -5.93
CA ASN A 84 -1.19 -20.44 -4.98
C ASN A 84 -0.44 -19.92 -3.75
N LEU A 85 -0.66 -20.56 -2.60
CA LEU A 85 0.06 -20.26 -1.37
C LEU A 85 1.26 -21.18 -1.19
N TYR A 86 2.37 -20.59 -0.76
CA TYR A 86 3.64 -21.26 -0.59
C TYR A 86 4.25 -20.92 0.76
N CYS A 87 4.89 -21.90 1.40
CA CYS A 87 5.70 -21.71 2.60
C CYS A 87 7.19 -21.81 2.25
N PHE A 88 7.94 -20.75 2.53
CA PHE A 88 9.38 -20.67 2.29
C PHE A 88 10.23 -21.24 3.43
N GLN A 89 9.61 -21.63 4.56
CA GLN A 89 10.30 -22.17 5.73
C GLN A 89 10.25 -23.70 5.83
N CYS A 90 9.25 -24.36 5.23
CA CYS A 90 9.05 -25.80 5.36
C CYS A 90 10.10 -26.65 4.62
N THR A 91 10.69 -26.13 3.55
CA THR A 91 11.67 -26.86 2.73
C THR A 91 12.80 -25.92 2.33
N GLN A 92 14.05 -26.32 2.62
CA GLN A 92 15.22 -25.55 2.21
C GLN A 92 15.41 -25.62 0.69
N GLY A 93 15.53 -24.46 0.04
CA GLY A 93 15.84 -24.33 -1.38
C GLY A 93 14.64 -24.45 -2.34
N GLN A 94 13.46 -24.84 -1.88
CA GLN A 94 12.21 -24.80 -2.66
C GLN A 94 11.03 -24.48 -1.75
N PRO A 95 10.11 -23.58 -2.12
CA PRO A 95 8.92 -23.31 -1.34
C PRO A 95 7.96 -24.49 -1.39
N TYR A 96 7.40 -24.81 -0.24
CA TYR A 96 6.40 -25.85 -0.08
C TYR A 96 5.03 -25.30 -0.45
N LYS A 97 4.37 -25.87 -1.46
CA LYS A 97 2.99 -25.48 -1.81
C LYS A 97 2.02 -25.91 -0.70
N ILE A 98 1.26 -24.96 -0.18
CA ILE A 98 0.27 -25.20 0.87
C ILE A 98 -1.03 -25.67 0.20
N ASP A 99 -1.25 -26.98 0.18
CA ASP A 99 -2.48 -27.60 -0.33
C ASP A 99 -3.30 -28.24 0.80
N GLY A 100 -4.64 -28.22 0.71
CA GLY A 100 -5.49 -29.18 1.43
C GLY A 100 -6.18 -28.74 2.73
N SER A 101 -5.96 -27.52 3.25
CA SER A 101 -6.71 -27.03 4.42
C SER A 101 -7.98 -26.25 4.03
N SER A 102 -9.09 -26.45 4.75
CA SER A 102 -10.35 -25.72 4.51
C SER A 102 -10.19 -24.19 4.64
N LYS A 103 -9.33 -23.74 5.57
CA LYS A 103 -8.98 -22.33 5.76
C LYS A 103 -8.21 -21.77 4.56
N THR A 104 -7.21 -22.50 4.06
CA THR A 104 -6.43 -22.11 2.87
C THR A 104 -7.36 -21.95 1.67
N SER A 105 -8.24 -22.94 1.44
CA SER A 105 -9.22 -22.90 0.34
C SER A 105 -10.20 -21.73 0.47
N ALA A 106 -10.64 -21.38 1.68
CA ALA A 106 -11.49 -20.22 1.91
C ALA A 106 -10.76 -18.91 1.56
N ILE A 107 -9.52 -18.73 2.00
CA ILE A 107 -8.71 -17.54 1.69
C ILE A 107 -8.50 -17.42 0.18
N LEU A 108 -8.09 -18.50 -0.48
CA LEU A 108 -7.91 -18.51 -1.93
C LEU A 108 -9.20 -18.21 -2.69
N SER A 109 -10.33 -18.73 -2.22
CA SER A 109 -11.64 -18.42 -2.81
C SER A 109 -11.99 -16.95 -2.67
N SER A 110 -11.70 -16.33 -1.51
CA SER A 110 -11.91 -14.89 -1.30
C SER A 110 -10.99 -14.03 -2.16
N LEU A 111 -9.71 -14.40 -2.31
CA LEU A 111 -8.74 -13.66 -3.14
C LEU A 111 -9.13 -13.68 -4.62
N ASN A 112 -9.61 -14.82 -5.12
CA ASN A 112 -10.02 -15.00 -6.51
C ASN A 112 -11.47 -14.60 -6.78
N ALA A 113 -12.24 -14.22 -5.76
CA ALA A 113 -13.62 -13.80 -5.94
C ALA A 113 -13.68 -12.55 -6.84
N PRO A 114 -14.62 -12.49 -7.81
CA PRO A 114 -14.83 -11.27 -8.59
C PRO A 114 -15.17 -10.11 -7.67
N GLU A 115 -14.78 -8.90 -8.07
CA GLU A 115 -15.22 -7.71 -7.37
C GLU A 115 -16.73 -7.55 -7.55
N SER A 116 -17.46 -7.41 -6.45
CA SER A 116 -18.88 -7.08 -6.50
C SER A 116 -19.04 -5.57 -6.66
N ASP A 117 -19.84 -5.14 -7.64
CA ASP A 117 -20.17 -3.72 -7.83
C ASP A 117 -20.75 -3.11 -6.55
N GLN A 118 -21.55 -3.87 -5.80
CA GLN A 118 -22.11 -3.42 -4.54
C GLN A 118 -21.04 -3.20 -3.45
N GLU A 119 -20.02 -4.08 -3.38
CA GLU A 119 -18.89 -3.91 -2.45
C GLU A 119 -18.07 -2.67 -2.80
N LEU A 120 -17.78 -2.48 -4.09
CA LEU A 120 -17.05 -1.32 -4.60
C LEU A 120 -17.81 -0.02 -4.32
N ASP A 121 -19.14 0.00 -4.48
CA ASP A 121 -19.98 1.16 -4.19
C ASP A 121 -20.00 1.52 -2.70
N LEU A 122 -20.11 0.52 -1.82
CA LEU A 122 -20.05 0.72 -0.38
C LEU A 122 -18.69 1.30 0.04
N ARG A 123 -17.61 0.75 -0.53
CA ARG A 123 -16.25 1.22 -0.29
C ARG A 123 -16.03 2.64 -0.79
N ARG A 124 -16.47 2.95 -2.01
CA ARG A 124 -16.44 4.29 -2.60
C ARG A 124 -17.06 5.32 -1.65
N LYS A 125 -18.25 5.01 -1.12
CA LYS A 125 -18.95 5.89 -0.16
C LYS A 125 -18.18 6.03 1.15
N ALA A 126 -17.68 4.92 1.71
CA ALA A 126 -16.92 4.94 2.96
C ALA A 126 -15.64 5.77 2.85
N GLU A 127 -14.88 5.60 1.77
CA GLU A 127 -13.63 6.33 1.53
C GLU A 127 -13.87 7.81 1.18
N HIS A 128 -14.97 8.11 0.50
CA HIS A 128 -15.36 9.50 0.26
C HIS A 128 -15.66 10.22 1.58
N LEU A 129 -16.39 9.57 2.49
CA LEU A 129 -16.69 10.09 3.82
C LEU A 129 -15.42 10.23 4.67
N LEU A 130 -14.53 9.24 4.64
CA LEU A 130 -13.23 9.29 5.31
C LEU A 130 -12.42 10.51 4.84
N TYR A 131 -12.31 10.70 3.52
CA TYR A 131 -11.59 11.85 2.95
C TYR A 131 -12.20 13.18 3.42
N ILE A 132 -13.53 13.32 3.40
CA ILE A 132 -14.18 14.55 3.85
C ILE A 132 -13.92 14.79 5.35
N GLN A 133 -13.99 13.73 6.16
CA GLN A 133 -13.71 13.81 7.58
C GLN A 133 -12.29 14.28 7.84
N GLU A 134 -11.31 13.67 7.17
CA GLU A 134 -9.91 14.07 7.27
C GLU A 134 -9.73 15.50 6.78
N LEU A 135 -10.25 15.88 5.60
CA LEU A 135 -10.15 17.25 5.09
C LEU A 135 -10.68 18.30 6.08
N ARG A 136 -11.77 18.01 6.82
CA ARG A 136 -12.40 18.95 7.76
C ARG A 136 -11.78 18.95 9.16
N ARG A 137 -11.27 17.80 9.63
CA ARG A 137 -10.83 17.60 11.02
C ARG A 137 -9.34 17.29 11.12
N GLU A 138 -8.60 17.50 10.05
CA GLU A 138 -7.15 17.32 10.02
C GLU A 138 -6.50 18.22 11.06
N GLU A 139 -5.64 17.60 11.85
CA GLU A 139 -4.89 18.27 12.89
C GLU A 139 -3.52 18.66 12.33
N MET A 140 -3.32 19.95 12.03
CA MET A 140 -2.11 20.45 11.35
C MET A 140 -0.81 20.27 12.15
N SER A 141 -0.92 20.07 13.47
CA SER A 141 0.23 19.76 14.35
C SER A 141 0.80 18.36 14.10
N LEU A 142 0.01 17.45 13.53
CA LEU A 142 0.45 16.10 13.24
C LEU A 142 1.38 16.06 12.03
N LYS A 143 2.09 14.94 11.91
CA LYS A 143 2.90 14.62 10.74
C LYS A 143 2.01 14.41 9.52
N HIS A 144 2.51 14.84 8.37
CA HIS A 144 1.92 14.65 7.06
C HIS A 144 2.83 13.82 6.17
N TYR A 145 2.21 13.09 5.26
CA TYR A 145 2.84 12.24 4.26
C TYR A 145 2.60 12.81 2.86
N PHE A 146 3.45 12.39 1.93
CA PHE A 146 3.33 12.76 0.52
C PHE A 146 2.79 11.57 -0.27
N VAL A 147 1.76 11.84 -1.07
CA VAL A 147 1.13 10.87 -1.97
C VAL A 147 1.31 11.37 -3.40
N GLU A 148 1.88 10.56 -4.29
CA GLU A 148 2.04 10.95 -5.71
C GLU A 148 0.71 11.44 -6.31
N LYS A 149 0.75 12.60 -6.96
CA LYS A 149 -0.44 13.30 -7.47
C LYS A 149 -1.28 12.43 -8.40
N GLN A 150 -0.61 11.63 -9.24
CA GLN A 150 -1.28 10.76 -10.19
C GLN A 150 -2.07 9.66 -9.47
N TRP A 151 -1.49 9.07 -8.43
CA TRP A 151 -2.20 8.09 -7.61
C TRP A 151 -3.37 8.73 -6.86
N GLY A 152 -3.16 9.90 -6.26
CA GLY A 152 -4.21 10.68 -5.59
C GLY A 152 -5.38 11.01 -6.52
N ARG A 153 -5.13 11.28 -7.81
CA ARG A 153 -6.18 11.48 -8.83
C ARG A 153 -6.98 10.20 -9.11
N LEU A 154 -6.32 9.04 -9.23
CA LEU A 154 -7.01 7.77 -9.43
C LEU A 154 -7.90 7.45 -8.21
N TRP A 155 -7.38 7.66 -7.01
CA TRP A 155 -8.15 7.47 -5.78
C TRP A 155 -9.33 8.46 -5.68
N MET A 156 -9.15 9.72 -6.08
CA MET A 156 -10.23 10.69 -6.21
C MET A 156 -11.32 10.21 -7.18
N LEU A 157 -10.95 9.74 -8.38
CA LEU A 157 -11.91 9.21 -9.35
C LEU A 157 -12.66 8.00 -8.79
N PHE A 158 -11.94 7.04 -8.20
CA PHE A 158 -12.53 5.89 -7.53
C PHE A 158 -13.60 6.31 -6.53
N ARG A 159 -13.26 7.22 -5.60
CA ARG A 159 -14.14 7.61 -4.49
C ARG A 159 -15.30 8.55 -4.91
N THR A 160 -15.23 9.24 -6.05
CA THR A 160 -16.27 10.21 -6.48
C THR A 160 -17.07 9.81 -7.71
N ARG A 161 -16.62 8.85 -8.51
CA ARG A 161 -17.26 8.49 -9.78
C ARG A 161 -17.58 7.01 -9.84
N GLU A 162 -18.87 6.70 -10.01
CA GLU A 162 -19.38 5.34 -10.20
C GLU A 162 -18.72 4.63 -11.38
N GLY A 163 -18.46 3.34 -11.22
CA GLY A 163 -17.76 2.51 -12.21
C GLY A 163 -16.26 2.79 -12.38
N SER A 164 -15.69 3.75 -11.64
CA SER A 164 -14.23 3.97 -11.68
C SER A 164 -13.50 2.82 -10.97
N PRO A 165 -12.38 2.34 -11.53
CA PRO A 165 -11.62 1.23 -10.95
C PRO A 165 -10.90 1.66 -9.67
N LEU A 166 -10.49 0.69 -8.86
CA LEU A 166 -9.58 0.91 -7.73
C LEU A 166 -8.24 1.51 -8.23
N PRO A 167 -7.60 2.39 -7.44
CA PRO A 167 -6.34 3.03 -7.84
C PRO A 167 -5.11 2.09 -7.83
N GLY A 168 -5.25 0.87 -7.29
CA GLY A 168 -4.13 -0.04 -7.05
C GLY A 168 -3.21 0.43 -5.92
N ARG A 169 -1.99 -0.12 -5.86
CA ARG A 169 -0.97 0.22 -4.84
C ARG A 169 -0.61 1.70 -4.87
N VAL A 170 -0.39 2.31 -3.69
CA VAL A 170 0.15 3.67 -3.60
C VAL A 170 1.56 3.67 -4.19
N THR A 171 1.79 4.42 -5.26
CA THR A 171 3.14 4.56 -5.85
C THR A 171 3.73 5.90 -5.48
N ASN A 172 4.97 5.92 -4.97
CA ASN A 172 5.71 7.14 -4.66
C ASN A 172 7.04 7.24 -5.43
N ASN A 173 7.23 6.40 -6.44
CA ASN A 173 8.49 6.30 -7.19
C ASN A 173 8.88 7.61 -7.87
N LYS A 174 7.90 8.40 -8.34
CA LYS A 174 8.19 9.71 -8.96
C LYS A 174 8.55 10.81 -7.97
N LEU A 175 8.41 10.56 -6.67
CA LEU A 175 8.86 11.46 -5.61
C LEU A 175 10.33 11.17 -5.24
N ALA A 176 10.88 10.06 -5.70
CA ALA A 176 12.21 9.59 -5.36
C ALA A 176 13.26 10.07 -6.37
N ARG A 177 14.47 10.31 -5.88
CA ARG A 177 15.70 10.28 -6.68
C ARG A 177 16.10 8.84 -6.97
N SER A 178 17.07 8.66 -7.86
CA SER A 178 17.67 7.35 -8.17
C SER A 178 18.28 6.63 -6.96
N ASN A 179 18.66 7.35 -5.91
CA ASN A 179 19.20 6.80 -4.66
C ASN A 179 18.11 6.53 -3.59
N GLY A 180 16.83 6.67 -3.92
CA GLY A 180 15.71 6.42 -3.00
C GLY A 180 15.46 7.51 -1.97
N THR A 181 16.17 8.65 -2.01
CA THR A 181 15.83 9.82 -1.18
C THR A 181 14.74 10.64 -1.87
N LEU A 182 13.98 11.42 -1.10
CA LEU A 182 13.03 12.39 -1.65
C LEU A 182 13.73 13.34 -2.65
N ASP A 183 13.10 13.65 -3.77
CA ASP A 183 13.62 14.65 -4.70
C ASP A 183 13.25 16.06 -4.21
N PRO A 184 14.21 16.95 -3.87
CA PRO A 184 13.91 18.32 -3.44
C PRO A 184 13.28 19.16 -4.55
N ASN A 185 13.36 18.71 -5.81
CA ASN A 185 12.79 19.42 -6.96
C ASN A 185 11.29 19.19 -7.14
N ILE A 186 10.66 18.30 -6.37
CA ILE A 186 9.21 18.15 -6.41
C ILE A 186 8.50 19.43 -5.97
N ARG A 187 7.24 19.53 -6.38
CA ARG A 187 6.33 20.63 -6.03
C ARG A 187 5.20 20.07 -5.20
N LEU A 188 4.94 20.69 -4.05
CA LEU A 188 3.86 20.35 -3.14
C LEU A 188 2.84 21.49 -3.11
N PRO A 189 1.58 21.22 -2.76
CA PRO A 189 0.59 22.27 -2.51
C PRO A 189 1.05 23.16 -1.34
N MET A 190 0.78 24.46 -1.45
CA MET A 190 1.00 25.45 -0.37
C MET A 190 -0.30 25.85 0.33
N ASP A 191 -1.44 25.45 -0.22
CA ASP A 191 -2.76 25.81 0.28
C ASP A 191 -3.61 24.54 0.28
N LYS A 192 -4.10 24.17 1.45
CA LYS A 192 -4.89 22.96 1.67
C LYS A 192 -6.19 22.93 0.88
N TYR A 193 -6.87 24.07 0.75
CA TYR A 193 -8.20 24.12 0.16
C TYR A 193 -8.18 24.50 -1.32
N ARG A 194 -7.03 24.98 -1.81
CA ARG A 194 -6.87 25.36 -3.22
C ARG A 194 -6.37 24.21 -4.08
N PRO A 195 -7.09 23.88 -5.18
CA PRO A 195 -6.58 22.92 -6.16
C PRO A 195 -5.22 23.34 -6.70
N SER A 196 -4.26 22.42 -6.63
CA SER A 196 -2.89 22.63 -7.10
C SER A 196 -2.53 21.58 -8.16
N PRO A 197 -2.94 21.75 -9.43
CA PRO A 197 -2.77 20.72 -10.46
C PRO A 197 -1.30 20.52 -10.90
N GLU A 198 -0.46 21.55 -10.72
CA GLU A 198 0.96 21.61 -11.11
C GLU A 198 1.91 20.97 -10.07
N THR A 199 1.36 20.19 -9.13
CA THR A 199 2.11 19.54 -8.05
C THR A 199 2.43 18.10 -8.37
N HIS A 200 3.53 17.60 -7.81
CA HIS A 200 3.97 16.22 -7.98
C HIS A 200 3.34 15.30 -6.93
N ALA A 201 2.96 15.85 -5.78
CA ALA A 201 2.33 15.11 -4.68
C ALA A 201 1.23 15.94 -4.01
N ASP A 202 0.30 15.23 -3.37
CA ASP A 202 -0.61 15.77 -2.36
C ASP A 202 0.00 15.59 -0.96
N ILE A 203 -0.32 16.51 -0.05
CA ILE A 203 0.02 16.41 1.37
C ILE A 203 -1.20 15.84 2.09
N VAL A 204 -1.03 14.78 2.87
CA VAL A 204 -2.11 14.13 3.62
C VAL A 204 -1.74 13.91 5.08
N SER A 205 -2.72 14.00 5.98
CA SER A 205 -2.56 13.65 7.40
C SER A 205 -1.99 12.25 7.59
N VAL A 206 -1.25 12.03 8.68
CA VAL A 206 -0.81 10.68 9.11
C VAL A 206 -1.99 9.71 9.29
N LYS A 207 -3.18 10.19 9.67
CA LYS A 207 -4.36 9.33 9.85
C LYS A 207 -4.86 8.81 8.51
N LEU A 208 -4.96 9.70 7.51
CA LEU A 208 -5.30 9.32 6.15
C LEU A 208 -4.22 8.42 5.55
N TRP A 209 -2.94 8.77 5.72
CA TRP A 209 -1.83 7.94 5.26
C TRP A 209 -1.91 6.51 5.77
N ARG A 210 -2.08 6.32 7.08
CA ARG A 210 -2.21 4.98 7.69
C ARG A 210 -3.38 4.18 7.10
N TYR A 211 -4.47 4.85 6.78
CA TYR A 211 -5.58 4.20 6.09
C TYR A 211 -5.16 3.77 4.68
N LEU A 212 -4.57 4.66 3.88
CA LEU A 212 -4.18 4.37 2.50
C LEU A 212 -3.14 3.25 2.43
N GLU A 213 -2.10 3.34 3.25
CA GLU A 213 -1.05 2.32 3.38
C GLU A 213 -1.65 0.96 3.74
N LYS A 214 -2.56 0.93 4.72
CA LYS A 214 -3.24 -0.30 5.11
C LYS A 214 -4.16 -0.81 4.00
N ALA A 215 -4.96 0.05 3.38
CA ALA A 215 -6.01 -0.34 2.46
C ALA A 215 -5.52 -0.69 1.05
N TYR A 216 -4.38 -0.14 0.64
CA TYR A 216 -3.85 -0.25 -0.73
C TYR A 216 -2.42 -0.77 -0.79
N GLY A 217 -1.70 -0.84 0.34
CA GLY A 217 -0.26 -1.04 0.34
C GLY A 217 0.49 0.12 -0.32
N VAL A 218 1.81 0.11 -0.18
CA VAL A 218 2.69 1.12 -0.75
C VAL A 218 3.77 0.41 -1.54
N GLN A 219 4.01 0.86 -2.77
CA GLN A 219 5.16 0.47 -3.58
C GLN A 219 6.26 1.52 -3.41
N GLY A 220 7.43 1.08 -2.95
CA GLY A 220 8.55 1.95 -2.61
C GLY A 220 8.41 2.60 -1.23
N LYS A 221 9.11 3.72 -1.02
CA LYS A 221 9.20 4.39 0.29
C LYS A 221 8.02 5.34 0.55
N ALA A 222 7.52 5.33 1.78
CA ALA A 222 6.64 6.36 2.31
C ALA A 222 7.44 7.64 2.63
N TYR A 223 7.21 8.72 1.88
CA TYR A 223 7.85 10.01 2.16
C TYR A 223 6.99 10.89 3.04
N ASN A 224 7.62 11.56 4.00
CA ASN A 224 6.96 12.44 4.96
C ASN A 224 7.85 13.63 5.35
N GLU A 225 7.35 14.45 6.27
CA GLU A 225 8.06 15.64 6.76
C GLU A 225 9.47 15.35 7.31
N ASP A 226 9.69 14.18 7.92
CA ASP A 226 11.00 13.81 8.48
C ASP A 226 12.04 13.54 7.39
N ASP A 227 11.65 13.33 6.13
CA ASP A 227 12.58 13.17 5.01
C ASP A 227 13.18 14.51 4.55
N ILE A 228 12.70 15.64 5.09
CA ILE A 228 13.06 17.02 4.71
C ILE A 228 14.18 17.56 5.63
N ILE A 229 15.30 16.84 5.72
CA ILE A 229 16.37 17.12 6.72
C ILE A 229 17.40 18.13 6.18
N ALA A 230 17.92 17.90 4.99
CA ALA A 230 19.08 18.63 4.46
C ALA A 230 18.74 20.07 3.97
N PRO A 231 19.74 20.97 3.83
CA PRO A 231 19.53 22.34 3.34
C PRO A 231 18.85 22.42 1.97
N GLU A 232 19.12 21.46 1.09
CA GLU A 232 18.53 21.38 -0.25
C GLU A 232 16.99 21.32 -0.25
N TYR A 233 16.37 20.87 0.84
CA TYR A 233 14.92 20.78 0.97
C TYR A 233 14.26 22.06 1.52
N ALA A 234 14.98 23.17 1.61
CA ALA A 234 14.44 24.44 2.14
C ALA A 234 13.12 24.85 1.48
N ARG A 235 12.99 24.65 0.15
CA ARG A 235 11.74 24.94 -0.57
C ARG A 235 10.58 24.03 -0.16
N LEU A 236 10.83 22.74 0.06
CA LEU A 236 9.79 21.82 0.50
C LEU A 236 9.33 22.11 1.92
N ARG A 237 10.25 22.51 2.82
CA ARG A 237 9.88 23.00 4.18
C ARG A 237 8.86 24.13 4.09
N VAL A 238 9.14 25.13 3.25
CA VAL A 238 8.21 26.26 3.04
C VAL A 238 6.86 25.79 2.53
N TYR A 239 6.80 24.86 1.56
CA TYR A 239 5.52 24.34 1.08
C TYR A 239 4.69 23.66 2.17
N VAL A 240 5.33 22.83 3.01
CA VAL A 240 4.65 22.15 4.12
C VAL A 240 4.19 23.15 5.18
N ASP A 241 5.04 24.12 5.53
CA ASP A 241 4.72 25.16 6.50
C ASP A 241 3.54 26.02 6.04
N ASP A 242 3.56 26.47 4.77
CA ASP A 242 2.50 27.27 4.18
C ASP A 242 1.19 26.47 4.09
N PHE A 243 1.25 25.20 3.68
CA PHE A 243 0.09 24.31 3.66
C PHE A 243 -0.55 24.18 5.04
N LYS A 244 0.26 23.97 6.09
CA LYS A 244 -0.24 23.84 7.47
C LYS A 244 -0.84 25.13 8.00
N LYS A 245 -0.27 26.29 7.65
CA LYS A 245 -0.78 27.61 8.07
C LYS A 245 -1.95 28.09 7.22
N SER A 246 -2.17 27.51 6.03
CA SER A 246 -3.22 27.99 5.13
C SER A 246 -4.61 27.83 5.73
N ILE A 247 -4.82 26.96 6.72
CA ILE A 247 -6.11 26.84 7.41
C ILE A 247 -6.54 28.13 8.10
N ASP A 248 -5.59 28.94 8.57
CA ASP A 248 -5.86 30.20 9.27
C ASP A 248 -6.41 31.27 8.30
N LEU A 249 -6.24 31.06 6.99
CA LEU A 249 -6.78 31.92 5.93
C LEU A 249 -8.26 31.61 5.64
N TYR A 250 -8.79 30.49 6.15
CA TYR A 250 -10.14 29.99 5.90
C TYR A 250 -10.82 29.54 7.21
N PRO A 251 -11.19 30.50 8.09
CA PRO A 251 -11.81 30.21 9.39
C PRO A 251 -13.24 29.63 9.29
#